data_AF-A0A535UVX0-F1
#
_entry.id   AF-A0A535UVX0-F1
#
_cell.length_a   1.000
_cell.length_b   1.000
_cell.length_c   1.000
_cell.angle_alpha   90.00
_cell.angle_beta   90.00
_cell.angle_gamma   90.00
#
_symmetry.space_group_name_H-M   'P 1'
#
loop_
_entity.id
_entity.type
_entity.pdbx_description
1 polymer ?
#
loop_
_entity_poly.entity_id
_entity_poly.type
_entity_poly.pdbx_seq_one_letter_code
_entity_poly.pdbx_strand_id
1 'polypeptide(L)'
;MPLPPIEMSLPFDSAPEPEDDEVRRRRCAHLLGLPGIDEATAARLLGIFPTLGSVYAASEERLREVVGTVAAARIRWFLDAPLGLPTAPPARRPRWRSAA
;
A
#
# COMPACT_ATOMS: atom_id res chain seq x y z
N MET A 1 2.28 -35.40 20.33
CA MET A 1 1.34 -34.92 19.30
C MET A 1 1.72 -33.49 18.95
N PRO A 2 2.48 -33.23 17.87
CA PRO A 2 2.74 -31.85 17.45
C PRO A 2 1.46 -31.27 16.83
N LEU A 3 1.06 -30.08 17.27
CA LEU A 3 -0.07 -29.34 16.71
C LEU A 3 0.27 -28.91 15.27
N PRO A 4 -0.66 -28.97 14.31
CA PRO A 4 -0.42 -28.46 12.96
C PRO A 4 -0.20 -26.94 13.02
N PRO A 5 0.65 -26.39 12.14
CA PRO A 5 0.84 -24.95 12.04
C PRO A 5 -0.51 -24.29 11.72
N ILE A 6 -0.84 -23.24 12.45
CA ILE A 6 -2.02 -22.42 12.20
C ILE A 6 -1.78 -21.71 10.87
N GLU A 7 -2.30 -22.29 9.80
CA GLU A 7 -2.40 -21.64 8.50
C GLU A 7 -3.30 -20.41 8.69
N MET A 8 -2.69 -19.23 8.76
CA MET A 8 -3.39 -17.96 8.72
C MET A 8 -4.00 -17.80 7.33
N SER A 9 -5.17 -18.40 7.11
CA SER A 9 -6.00 -18.13 5.94
C SER A 9 -6.48 -16.68 6.02
N LEU A 10 -5.66 -15.78 5.50
CA LEU A 10 -6.08 -14.42 5.19
C LEU A 10 -7.15 -14.53 4.09
N PRO A 11 -8.34 -13.93 4.27
CA PRO A 11 -9.39 -13.96 3.25
C PRO A 11 -8.96 -13.03 2.11
N PHE A 12 -8.11 -13.54 1.22
CA PHE A 12 -7.74 -12.86 -0.01
C PHE A 12 -8.74 -13.08 -1.16
N ASP A 13 -9.84 -13.78 -0.90
CA ASP A 13 -10.81 -14.13 -1.95
C ASP A 13 -12.27 -14.16 -1.44
N SER A 14 -12.67 -13.11 -0.73
CA SER A 14 -14.10 -12.85 -0.55
C SER A 14 -14.58 -12.04 -1.75
N ALA A 15 -15.48 -12.63 -2.54
CA ALA A 15 -16.31 -11.97 -3.53
C ALA A 15 -16.83 -10.61 -3.02
N PRO A 16 -17.13 -9.64 -3.89
CA PRO A 16 -17.55 -8.31 -3.46
C PRO A 16 -18.91 -8.39 -2.75
N GLU A 17 -18.89 -8.60 -1.44
CA GLU A 17 -19.94 -8.14 -0.54
C GLU A 17 -20.21 -6.67 -0.88
N PRO A 18 -21.47 -6.20 -0.85
CA PRO A 18 -21.75 -4.77 -1.04
C PRO A 18 -20.82 -4.02 -0.09
N GLU A 19 -19.87 -3.23 -0.63
CA GLU A 19 -18.88 -2.55 0.19
C GLU A 19 -19.62 -1.86 1.33
N ASP A 20 -19.40 -2.30 2.57
CA ASP A 20 -19.90 -1.59 3.74
C ASP A 20 -19.56 -0.11 3.52
N ASP A 21 -20.57 0.76 3.53
CA ASP A 21 -20.39 2.20 3.30
C ASP A 21 -19.27 2.76 4.20
N GLU A 22 -19.07 2.14 5.37
CA GLU A 22 -17.96 2.40 6.28
C GLU A 22 -16.58 2.05 5.70
N VAL A 23 -16.41 0.89 5.05
CA VAL A 23 -15.15 0.49 4.40
C VAL A 23 -14.82 1.46 3.27
N ARG A 24 -15.81 1.79 2.44
CA ARG A 24 -15.64 2.76 1.34
C ARG A 24 -15.27 4.14 1.88
N ARG A 25 -15.92 4.59 2.95
CA ARG A 25 -15.63 5.86 3.63
C ARG A 25 -14.22 5.89 4.23
N ARG A 26 -13.78 4.80 4.87
CA ARG A 26 -12.40 4.68 5.40
C ARG A 26 -11.36 4.73 4.29
N ARG A 27 -11.60 4.05 3.16
CA ARG A 27 -10.71 4.10 1.99
C ARG A 27 -10.66 5.50 1.39
N CYS A 28 -11.79 6.18 1.29
CA CYS A 28 -11.86 7.57 0.81
C CYS A 28 -11.07 8.50 1.73
N ALA A 29 -11.29 8.42 3.05
CA ALA A 29 -10.52 9.18 4.04
C ALA A 29 -9.01 8.92 3.96
N HIS A 30 -8.62 7.68 3.69
CA HIS A 30 -7.22 7.32 3.51
C HIS A 30 -6.61 7.98 2.27
N LEU A 31 -7.30 7.95 1.12
CA LEU A 31 -6.85 8.61 -0.11
C LEU A 31 -6.77 10.14 0.05
N LEU A 32 -7.72 10.74 0.76
CA LEU A 32 -7.71 12.17 1.09
C LEU A 32 -6.53 12.57 1.98
N GLY A 33 -5.96 11.63 2.74
CA GLY A 33 -4.74 11.84 3.51
C GLY A 33 -3.47 11.92 2.63
N LEU A 34 -3.55 11.56 1.35
CA LEU A 34 -2.42 11.61 0.43
C LEU A 34 -2.21 13.05 -0.08
N PRO A 35 -0.95 13.50 -0.18
CA PRO A 35 -0.65 14.87 -0.59
C PRO A 35 -1.14 15.13 -2.03
N GLY A 36 -2.06 16.09 -2.16
CA GLY A 36 -2.56 16.53 -3.46
C GLY A 36 -3.65 15.65 -4.07
N ILE A 37 -4.32 14.83 -3.26
CA ILE A 37 -5.59 14.17 -3.63
C ILE A 37 -6.77 14.97 -3.09
N ASP A 38 -7.74 15.26 -3.94
CA ASP A 38 -9.03 15.84 -3.57
C ASP A 38 -10.14 14.76 -3.57
N GLU A 39 -11.32 15.15 -3.09
CA GLU A 39 -12.47 14.24 -2.95
C GLU A 39 -12.94 13.69 -4.30
N ALA A 40 -12.87 14.49 -5.36
CA ALA A 40 -13.21 14.06 -6.72
C ALA A 40 -12.24 12.99 -7.24
N THR A 41 -10.94 13.16 -6.99
CA THR A 41 -9.88 12.22 -7.34
C THR A 41 -10.01 10.92 -6.56
N ALA A 42 -10.26 11.01 -5.25
CA ALA A 42 -10.50 9.84 -4.40
C ALA A 42 -11.73 9.05 -4.86
N ALA A 43 -12.83 9.73 -5.18
CA ALA A 43 -14.04 9.08 -5.70
C ALA A 43 -13.81 8.37 -7.04
N ARG A 44 -13.03 8.98 -7.96
CA ARG A 44 -12.65 8.33 -9.24
C ARG A 44 -11.79 7.10 -9.03
N LEU A 45 -10.80 7.17 -8.14
CA LEU A 45 -9.95 6.04 -7.81
C LEU A 45 -10.77 4.87 -7.24
N LEU A 46 -11.67 5.13 -6.30
CA LEU A 46 -12.55 4.11 -5.71
C LEU A 46 -13.68 3.64 -6.65
N GLY A 47 -13.90 4.33 -7.77
CA GLY A 47 -14.80 3.88 -8.84
C GLY A 47 -14.13 2.92 -9.82
N ILE A 48 -12.82 3.06 -10.04
CA ILE A 48 -12.06 2.26 -11.00
C ILE A 48 -11.32 1.09 -10.33
N PHE A 49 -10.82 1.31 -9.11
CA PHE A 49 -10.01 0.36 -8.37
C PHE A 49 -10.82 -0.22 -7.20
N PRO A 50 -11.00 -1.55 -7.14
CA PRO A 50 -11.83 -2.19 -6.12
C PRO A 50 -11.20 -2.18 -4.72
N THR A 51 -9.89 -1.95 -4.62
CA THR A 51 -9.14 -1.96 -3.34
C THR A 51 -8.02 -0.91 -3.34
N LEU A 52 -7.63 -0.45 -2.13
CA LEU A 52 -6.44 0.41 -1.99
C LEU A 52 -5.16 -0.26 -2.52
N GLY A 53 -5.02 -1.58 -2.32
CA GLY A 53 -3.91 -2.35 -2.88
C GLY A 53 -3.85 -2.26 -4.41
N SER A 54 -4.99 -2.32 -5.09
CA SER A 54 -5.04 -2.14 -6.55
C SER A 54 -4.69 -0.71 -7.01
N VAL A 55 -5.00 0.31 -6.21
CA VAL A 55 -4.54 1.69 -6.48
C VAL A 55 -3.02 1.78 -6.38
N TYR A 56 -2.42 1.15 -5.36
CA TYR A 56 -0.98 1.22 -5.12
C TYR A 56 -0.14 0.32 -6.04
N ALA A 57 -0.73 -0.77 -6.53
CA ALA A 57 -0.12 -1.65 -7.52
C ALA A 57 -0.29 -1.13 -8.97
N ALA A 58 -1.16 -0.14 -9.20
CA ALA A 58 -1.38 0.40 -10.53
C ALA A 58 -0.13 1.07 -11.10
N SER A 59 0.13 0.88 -12.40
CA SER A 59 1.18 1.62 -13.08
C SER A 59 0.86 3.11 -13.11
N GLU A 60 1.90 3.93 -13.25
CA GLU A 60 1.70 5.37 -13.36
C GLU A 60 0.82 5.70 -14.58
N GLU A 61 0.98 5.04 -15.74
CA GLU A 61 0.11 5.29 -16.90
C GLU A 61 -1.36 5.03 -16.56
N ARG A 62 -1.65 3.92 -15.86
CA ARG A 62 -3.01 3.59 -15.48
C ARG A 62 -3.62 4.59 -14.51
N LEU A 63 -2.81 5.13 -13.60
CA LEU A 63 -3.22 6.21 -12.71
C LEU A 63 -3.48 7.51 -13.51
N ARG A 64 -2.64 7.84 -14.50
CA ARG A 64 -2.83 9.05 -15.33
C ARG A 64 -4.17 9.06 -16.05
N GLU A 65 -4.63 7.91 -16.54
CA GLU A 65 -5.94 7.78 -17.21
C GLU A 65 -7.12 8.12 -16.29
N VAL A 66 -6.98 7.88 -14.98
CA VAL A 66 -8.06 8.04 -14.00
C VAL A 66 -8.04 9.41 -13.34
N VAL A 67 -6.85 9.87 -12.95
CA VAL A 67 -6.67 11.06 -12.10
C VAL A 67 -5.85 12.18 -12.75
N GLY A 68 -5.33 11.96 -13.96
CA GLY A 68 -4.47 12.90 -14.66
C GLY A 68 -3.01 12.84 -14.23
N THR A 69 -2.15 13.48 -15.03
CA THR A 69 -0.68 13.39 -14.92
C THR A 69 -0.13 13.81 -13.57
N VAL A 70 -0.60 14.94 -13.03
CA VAL A 70 -0.05 15.52 -11.80
C VAL A 70 -0.39 14.66 -10.58
N ALA A 71 -1.65 14.22 -10.47
CA ALA A 71 -2.08 13.38 -9.35
C ALA A 71 -1.42 12.00 -9.41
N ALA A 72 -1.32 11.40 -10.60
CA ALA A 72 -0.63 10.12 -10.79
C ALA A 72 0.85 10.18 -10.38
N ALA A 73 1.57 11.21 -10.83
CA ALA A 73 2.98 11.41 -10.45
C ALA A 73 3.16 11.61 -8.94
N ARG A 74 2.24 12.34 -8.27
CA ARG A 74 2.28 12.52 -6.82
C ARG A 74 2.03 11.23 -6.05
N ILE A 75 1.03 10.45 -6.46
CA ILE A 75 0.74 9.14 -5.88
C ILE A 75 1.97 8.24 -6.01
N ARG A 76 2.56 8.20 -7.21
CA ARG A 76 3.74 7.36 -7.47
C ARG A 76 4.93 7.81 -6.65
N TRP A 77 5.21 9.11 -6.62
CA TRP A 77 6.26 9.67 -5.78
C TRP A 77 6.06 9.36 -4.30
N PHE A 78 4.82 9.46 -3.78
CA PHE A 78 4.51 9.12 -2.39
C PHE A 78 4.75 7.63 -2.10
N LEU A 79 4.41 6.75 -3.03
CA LEU A 79 4.59 5.30 -2.87
C LEU A 79 6.06 4.86 -3.02
N ASP A 80 6.79 5.51 -3.91
CA ASP A 80 8.21 5.23 -4.15
C ASP A 80 9.13 5.96 -3.16
N ALA A 81 8.61 6.93 -2.41
CA ALA A 81 9.36 7.59 -1.36
C ALA A 81 9.89 6.52 -0.40
N PRO A 82 11.20 6.51 -0.11
CA PRO A 82 11.74 5.56 0.86
C PRO A 82 11.06 5.85 2.20
N LEU A 83 10.11 4.99 2.57
CA LEU A 83 9.62 4.88 3.94
C LEU A 83 10.89 4.74 4.77
N GLY A 84 11.13 5.67 5.70
CA GLY A 84 12.37 5.81 6.45
C GLY A 84 12.73 4.58 7.29
N LEU A 85 12.97 3.46 6.63
CA LEU A 85 13.54 2.25 7.14
C LEU A 85 15.03 2.54 7.25
N PRO A 86 15.63 2.42 8.44
CA PRO A 86 17.06 2.36 8.52
C PRO A 86 17.48 1.13 7.71
N THR A 87 18.00 1.34 6.51
CA THR A 87 18.89 0.41 5.84
C THR A 87 20.20 0.40 6.63
N ALA A 88 20.13 -0.02 7.90
CA ALA A 88 21.31 -0.30 8.68
C ALA A 88 22.00 -1.47 7.98
N PRO A 89 23.22 -1.31 7.45
CA PRO A 89 23.99 -2.45 6.97
C PRO A 89 24.10 -3.45 8.14
N PRO A 90 24.04 -4.77 7.89
CA PRO A 90 24.17 -5.75 8.96
C PRO A 90 25.44 -5.42 9.72
N ALA A 91 25.31 -5.13 11.02
CA ALA A 91 26.43 -4.76 11.87
C ALA A 91 27.52 -5.82 11.66
N ARG A 92 28.61 -5.45 10.96
CA ARG A 92 29.78 -6.30 10.84
C ARG A 92 30.29 -6.48 12.26
N ARG A 93 29.94 -7.63 12.86
CA ARG A 93 30.48 -8.03 14.16
C ARG A 93 31.99 -7.88 14.07
N PRO A 94 32.65 -7.09 14.94
CA PRO A 94 34.09 -7.01 14.95
C PRO A 94 34.62 -8.40 15.25
N ARG A 95 35.26 -9.01 14.25
CA ARG A 95 35.91 -10.32 14.37
C ARG A 95 37.26 -10.11 15.03
N TRP A 96 37.26 -9.71 16.30
CA TRP A 96 38.48 -9.73 17.09
C TRP A 96 38.59 -11.07 17.81
N ARG A 97 39.67 -11.75 17.45
CA ARG A 97 40.33 -12.88 18.11
C ARG A 97 39.95 -13.08 19.58
N SER A 98 39.41 -14.25 19.90
CA SER A 98 39.89 -14.99 21.06
C SER A 98 40.89 -16.01 20.54
N ALA A 99 42.15 -15.59 20.52
CA ALA A 99 43.30 -16.47 20.51
C ALA A 99 43.95 -16.35 21.89
N ALA A 100 44.41 -17.50 22.39
CA ALA A 100 44.97 -17.78 23.71
C ALA A 100 43.91 -18.01 24.81
#